data_AF-A0A7T7CH99-F1
#
_entry.id   AF-A0A7T7CH99-F1
#
_cell.length_a   1.000
_cell.length_b   1.000
_cell.length_c   1.000
_cell.angle_alpha   90.00
_cell.angle_beta   90.00
_cell.angle_gamma   90.00
#
_symmetry.space_group_name_H-M   'P 1'
#
loop_
_entity.id
_entity.type
_entity.pdbx_description
1 polymer ?
#
loop_
_entity_poly.entity_id
_entity_poly.type
_entity_poly.pdbx_seq_one_letter_code
_entity_poly.pdbx_strand_id
1 'polypeptide(L)' 'MLLNVRCSNVCGSEIHIWRGEHPTKKTGVLGHEMVGEVESLEEGVVSDFAGANLKVDDRINLFSDMLEM' A
#
# COMPACT_ATOMS: atom_id res chain seq x y z
N MET A 1 -10.57 -3.77 -1.42
CA MET A 1 -10.57 -2.29 -1.40
C MET A 1 -9.70 -1.78 -2.52
N LEU A 2 -10.19 -0.83 -3.30
CA LEU A 2 -9.44 -0.14 -4.35
C LEU A 2 -9.13 1.29 -3.90
N LEU A 3 -7.90 1.74 -4.16
CA LEU A 3 -7.45 3.08 -3.82
C LEU A 3 -7.05 3.87 -5.07
N ASN A 4 -7.50 5.12 -5.14
CA ASN A 4 -6.89 6.12 -5.97
C ASN A 4 -5.65 6.68 -5.24
N VAL A 5 -4.47 6.19 -5.61
CA VAL A 5 -3.20 6.60 -5.00
C VAL A 5 -2.91 8.06 -5.33
N ARG A 6 -2.81 8.91 -4.30
CA ARG A 6 -2.49 10.34 -4.44
C ARG A 6 -0.99 10.60 -4.36
N CYS A 7 -0.30 9.82 -3.53
CA CYS A 7 1.14 9.93 -3.34
C CYS A 7 1.70 8.58 -2.89
N SER A 8 2.89 8.23 -3.37
CA SER A 8 3.67 7.08 -2.91
C SER A 8 5.12 7.53 -2.77
N ASN A 9 5.77 7.13 -1.68
CA ASN A 9 7.16 7.46 -1.45
C ASN A 9 8.09 6.47 -2.16
N VAL A 10 9.34 6.87 -2.30
CA VAL A 10 10.44 6.00 -2.71
C VAL A 10 11.29 5.72 -1.48
N CYS A 11 11.25 4.50 -0.96
CA CYS A 11 12.10 4.06 0.12
C CYS A 11 13.40 3.45 -0.47
N GLY A 12 14.44 3.34 0.36
CA GLY A 12 15.71 2.75 -0.05
C GLY A 12 15.56 1.29 -0.50
N SER A 13 14.57 0.58 0.04
CA SER A 13 14.30 -0.82 -0.33
C SER A 13 13.80 -0.94 -1.78
N GLU A 14 13.03 0.02 -2.31
CA GLU A 14 12.70 0.06 -3.74
C GLU A 14 13.94 0.14 -4.62
N ILE A 15 14.96 0.89 -4.20
CA ILE A 15 16.19 1.02 -4.98
C ILE A 15 16.90 -0.34 -5.06
N HIS A 16 16.96 -1.08 -3.95
CA HIS A 16 17.52 -2.43 -3.93
C HIS A 16 16.70 -3.41 -4.78
N ILE A 17 15.36 -3.32 -4.77
CA ILE A 17 14.49 -4.17 -5.61
C ILE A 17 14.70 -3.84 -7.10
N TRP A 18 14.69 -2.54 -7.46
CA TRP A 18 14.86 -2.08 -8.84
C TRP A 18 16.21 -2.51 -9.43
N ARG A 19 17.27 -2.56 -8.61
CA ARG A 19 18.60 -3.07 -9.01
C ARG A 19 18.71 -4.60 -9.03
N GLY A 20 17.67 -5.31 -8.61
CA GLY A 20 17.67 -6.77 -8.52
C GLY A 20 18.46 -7.32 -7.32
N GLU A 21 18.82 -6.47 -6.36
CA GLU A 21 19.61 -6.80 -5.17
C GLU A 21 18.75 -7.43 -4.05
N HIS A 22 17.44 -7.20 -4.05
CA HIS A 22 16.53 -7.78 -3.06
C HIS A 22 16.49 -9.32 -3.17
N PRO A 23 16.58 -10.09 -2.07
CA PRO A 23 16.76 -11.54 -2.12
C PRO A 23 15.61 -12.30 -2.80
N THR A 24 14.37 -11.87 -2.56
CA THR A 24 13.15 -12.58 -2.98
C THR A 24 12.31 -11.80 -4.02
N LYS A 25 12.08 -10.50 -3.78
CA LYS A 25 11.33 -9.63 -4.68
C LYS A 25 12.08 -9.32 -5.97
N LYS A 26 11.63 -9.87 -7.10
CA LYS A 26 12.19 -9.65 -8.45
C LYS A 26 11.21 -9.02 -9.44
N THR A 27 9.91 -9.07 -9.17
CA THR A 27 8.84 -8.57 -10.05
C THR A 27 7.69 -7.97 -9.24
N GLY A 28 6.88 -7.14 -9.90
CA GLY A 28 5.67 -6.52 -9.33
C GLY A 28 5.75 -4.99 -9.30
N VAL A 29 4.64 -4.37 -8.86
CA VAL A 29 4.56 -2.92 -8.62
C VAL A 29 5.35 -2.57 -7.36
N LEU A 30 6.05 -1.44 -7.38
CA LEU A 30 6.81 -0.88 -6.26
C LEU A 30 5.99 0.18 -5.51
N GLY A 31 6.43 0.52 -4.30
CA GLY A 31 5.76 1.45 -3.41
C GLY A 31 4.96 0.71 -2.35
N HIS A 32 5.43 0.80 -1.11
CA HIS A 32 4.78 0.24 0.08
C HIS A 32 4.44 1.32 1.14
N GLU A 33 4.69 2.58 0.80
CA GLU A 33 4.43 3.75 1.64
C GLU A 33 3.60 4.76 0.83
N MET A 34 2.27 4.77 1.02
CA MET A 34 1.38 5.56 0.17
C MET A 34 0.20 6.18 0.89
N VAL A 35 -0.33 7.26 0.33
CA VAL A 35 -1.60 7.87 0.73
C VAL A 35 -2.54 7.81 -0.47
N GLY A 36 -3.78 7.37 -0.22
CA GLY A 36 -4.80 7.22 -1.25
C GLY A 36 -6.19 7.57 -0.75
N GLU A 37 -7.11 7.67 -1.69
CA GLU A 37 -8.55 7.78 -1.43
C GLU A 37 -9.24 6.47 -1.77
N VAL A 38 -10.18 6.03 -0.92
CA VAL A 38 -10.97 4.81 -1.16
C VAL A 38 -11.88 5.03 -2.35
N GLU A 39 -11.56 4.39 -3.47
CA GLU A 39 -12.38 4.42 -4.69
C GLU A 39 -13.54 3.42 -4.57
N SER A 40 -13.28 2.23 -4.03
CA SER A 40 -14.32 1.23 -3.79
C SER A 40 -13.99 0.28 -2.65
N LEU A 41 -15.04 -0.20 -1.97
CA LEU A 41 -14.99 -1.23 -0.95
C LEU A 41 -15.73 -2.47 -1.46
N GLU A 42 -15.12 -3.64 -1.27
CA GLU A 42 -15.74 -4.92 -1.60
C GLU A 42 -16.61 -5.40 -0.43
N GLU A 43 -17.50 -6.36 -0.70
CA GLU A 43 -18.36 -6.93 0.33
C GLU A 43 -17.52 -7.55 1.47
N GLY A 44 -17.88 -7.22 2.72
CA GLY A 44 -17.18 -7.68 3.92
C GLY A 44 -15.99 -6.82 4.38
N VAL A 45 -15.59 -5.79 3.62
CA VAL A 45 -14.58 -4.81 4.07
C VAL A 45 -15.27 -3.69 4.86
N VAL A 46 -15.12 -3.70 6.18
CA VAL A 46 -15.86 -2.79 7.09
C VAL A 46 -14.96 -1.80 7.81
N SER A 47 -13.75 -2.22 8.21
CA SER A 47 -12.84 -1.39 9.00
C SER A 47 -11.38 -1.53 8.56
N ASP A 48 -10.56 -0.55 8.91
CA ASP A 48 -9.11 -0.61 8.76
C ASP A 48 -8.44 -1.43 9.88
N PHE A 49 -7.11 -1.53 9.83
CA PHE A 49 -6.30 -2.23 10.85
C PHE A 49 -6.32 -1.54 12.22
N ALA A 50 -6.70 -0.27 12.31
CA ALA A 50 -6.89 0.45 13.57
C ALA A 50 -8.31 0.26 14.14
N GLY A 51 -9.19 -0.44 13.43
CA GLY A 51 -10.59 -0.66 13.80
C GLY A 51 -11.52 0.50 13.44
N ALA A 52 -11.05 1.49 12.67
CA ALA A 52 -11.89 2.58 12.20
C ALA A 52 -12.74 2.10 11.01
N ASN A 53 -14.03 2.46 11.00
CA ASN A 53 -14.92 2.14 9.89
C ASN A 53 -14.45 2.82 8.60
N LEU A 54 -14.52 2.10 7.49
CA LEU A 54 -14.15 2.57 6.16
C LEU A 54 -15.39 2.97 5.36
N LYS A 55 -15.25 4.02 4.54
CA LYS A 55 -16.19 4.37 3.48
C LYS A 55 -15.46 4.84 2.23
N VAL A 56 -16.17 4.85 1.11
CA VAL A 56 -15.72 5.50 -0.13
C VAL A 56 -15.41 6.98 0.15
N ASP A 57 -14.40 7.51 -0.54
CA ASP A 57 -13.83 8.85 -0.38
C ASP A 57 -13.01 9.09 0.91
N ASP A 58 -12.87 8.10 1.80
CA ASP A 58 -11.94 8.22 2.92
C ASP A 58 -10.50 8.33 2.42
N ARG A 59 -9.71 9.19 3.08
CA ARG A 59 -8.26 9.27 2.86
C ARG A 59 -7.57 8.35 3.86
N ILE A 60 -6.78 7.42 3.34
CA ILE A 60 -6.04 6.47 4.16
C ILE A 60 -4.56 6.51 3.84
N ASN A 61 -3.77 6.19 4.86
CA ASN A 61 -2.34 5.91 4.72
C ASN A 61 -2.13 4.40 4.75
N LEU A 62 -1.39 3.90 3.78
CA LEU A 62 -0.98 2.51 3.71
C LEU A 62 0.53 2.42 3.87
N PHE A 63 0.93 1.80 4.97
CA PHE A 63 2.27 1.34 5.22
C PHE A 63 2.23 -0.18 5.29
N SER A 64 2.86 -0.84 4.33
CA SER A 64 3.16 -2.26 4.45
C SER A 64 4.60 -2.37 4.93
N ASP A 65 4.79 -2.96 6.11
CA ASP A 65 6.13 -3.28 6.57
C ASP A 65 6.71 -4.34 5.61
N MET A 66 7.87 -4.04 5.02
CA MET A 66 8.56 -4.95 4.10
C MET A 66 9.12 -6.17 4.82
N LEU A 67 9.11 -6.19 6.16
CA LEU A 67 9.52 -7.35 6.98
C LEU A 67 8.59 -8.57 6.81
N GLU A 68 7.36 -8.39 6.28
CA GLU A 68 6.39 -9.47 6.10
C GLU A 68 6.22 -9.94 4.64
N MET A 69 7.02 -9.44 3.68
CA MET A 69 6.95 -9.81 2.25
C MET A 69 8.13 -10.63 1.71
#